data_AF-A0A2P2LPT2-F1
#
_entry.id   AF-A0A2P2LPT2-F1
#
_cell.length_a   1.000
_cell.length_b   1.000
_cell.length_c   1.000
_cell.angle_alpha   90.00
_cell.angle_beta   90.00
_cell.angle_gamma   90.00
#
_symmetry.space_group_name_H-M   'P 1'
#
loop_
_entity.id
_entity.type
_entity.pdbx_description
1 polymer ?
#
loop_
_entity_poly.entity_id
_entity_poly.type
_entity_poly.pdbx_seq_one_letter_code
_entity_poly.pdbx_strand_id
1 'polypeptide(L)'
;MESKNLLTNKLHLLHSSCIQENKTAVMSLGGEELHFVAMHSRSNERPYPCFWVFNVAAGLYNSCLVMLNLRCLGIVFDLDETLIVANTMRSFEDRIEALQRKISTELDPQRISGILSEIKRYQDDKNILKQYVENDQVVENGKVIKTQLELVPALSDNHQPVFRPLIRLQEKNIILTRINPQVCAS
;
A
#
# COMPACT_ATOMS: atom_id res chain seq x y z
N MET A 1 -7.57 -43.46 -1.32
CA MET A 1 -7.31 -43.11 -2.74
C MET A 1 -7.93 -41.77 -3.12
N GLU A 2 -9.04 -41.34 -2.50
CA GLU A 2 -9.73 -40.08 -2.81
C GLU A 2 -8.96 -38.79 -2.41
N SER A 3 -8.23 -38.81 -1.29
CA SER A 3 -7.50 -37.62 -0.79
C SER A 3 -6.42 -37.11 -1.76
N LYS A 4 -5.71 -38.02 -2.47
CA LYS A 4 -4.70 -37.64 -3.48
C LYS A 4 -5.33 -36.96 -4.70
N ASN A 5 -6.51 -37.41 -5.14
CA ASN A 5 -7.22 -36.82 -6.29
C ASN A 5 -7.75 -35.41 -5.98
N LEU A 6 -8.19 -35.18 -4.75
CA LEU A 6 -8.67 -33.87 -4.31
C LEU A 6 -7.54 -32.83 -4.24
N LEU A 7 -6.35 -33.23 -3.78
CA LEU A 7 -5.19 -32.35 -3.68
C LEU A 7 -4.67 -31.92 -5.06
N THR A 8 -4.61 -32.87 -6.01
CA THR A 8 -4.23 -32.61 -7.40
C THR A 8 -5.17 -31.60 -8.06
N ASN A 9 -6.48 -31.70 -7.79
CA ASN A 9 -7.46 -30.74 -8.30
C ASN A 9 -7.25 -29.32 -7.75
N LYS A 10 -6.92 -29.16 -6.46
CA LYS A 10 -6.68 -27.84 -5.85
C LYS A 10 -5.45 -27.14 -6.42
N LEU A 11 -4.36 -27.88 -6.63
CA LEU A 11 -3.14 -27.32 -7.25
C LEU A 11 -3.37 -26.92 -8.71
N HIS A 12 -4.19 -27.68 -9.44
CA HIS A 12 -4.56 -27.34 -10.81
C HIS A 12 -5.39 -26.06 -10.87
N LEU A 13 -6.36 -25.90 -9.96
CA LEU A 13 -7.16 -24.68 -9.86
C LEU A 13 -6.30 -23.45 -9.51
N LEU A 14 -5.39 -23.59 -8.54
CA LEU A 14 -4.45 -22.53 -8.19
C LEU A 14 -3.58 -22.13 -9.39
N HIS A 15 -3.04 -23.10 -10.12
CA HIS A 15 -2.22 -22.87 -11.31
C HIS A 15 -2.99 -22.11 -12.39
N SER A 16 -4.20 -22.56 -12.71
CA SER A 16 -5.04 -21.94 -13.74
C SER A 16 -5.45 -20.52 -13.36
N SER A 17 -5.80 -20.26 -12.09
CA SER A 17 -6.11 -18.90 -11.61
C SER A 17 -4.90 -17.98 -11.68
N CYS A 18 -3.71 -18.44 -11.26
CA CYS A 18 -2.47 -17.66 -11.37
C CYS A 18 -2.19 -17.21 -12.81
N ILE A 19 -2.32 -18.13 -13.79
CA ILE A 19 -2.12 -17.79 -15.21
C ILE A 19 -3.21 -16.84 -15.72
N GLN A 20 -4.48 -17.14 -15.47
CA GLN A 20 -5.61 -16.38 -16.00
C GLN A 20 -5.64 -14.93 -15.45
N GLU A 21 -5.26 -14.76 -14.20
CA GLU A 21 -5.31 -13.47 -13.50
C GLU A 21 -3.97 -12.72 -13.54
N ASN A 22 -2.94 -13.28 -14.16
CA ASN A 22 -1.56 -12.79 -14.10
C ASN A 22 -1.08 -12.55 -12.66
N LYS A 23 -1.36 -13.53 -11.79
CA LYS A 23 -0.99 -13.50 -10.37
C LYS A 23 -0.02 -14.61 -10.03
N THR A 24 0.68 -14.45 -8.91
CA THR A 24 1.48 -15.50 -8.29
C THR A 24 0.90 -15.87 -6.93
N ALA A 25 1.31 -17.01 -6.38
CA ALA A 25 0.87 -17.46 -5.07
C ALA A 25 2.03 -17.43 -4.08
N VAL A 26 1.77 -17.01 -2.84
CA VAL A 26 2.74 -17.00 -1.75
C VAL A 26 2.19 -17.81 -0.59
N MET A 27 3.00 -18.68 0.01
CA MET A 27 2.63 -19.55 1.12
C MET A 27 3.69 -19.51 2.22
N SER A 28 3.29 -19.35 3.48
CA SER A 28 4.22 -19.47 4.61
C SER A 28 4.54 -20.93 4.91
N LEU A 29 5.82 -21.24 5.11
CA LEU A 29 6.31 -22.57 5.48
C LEU A 29 7.47 -22.44 6.49
N GLY A 30 7.26 -22.87 7.73
CA GLY A 30 8.35 -23.05 8.70
C GLY A 30 9.15 -21.79 9.07
N GLY A 31 8.55 -20.60 8.98
CA GLY A 31 9.24 -19.33 9.23
C GLY A 31 9.87 -18.69 7.99
N GLU A 32 9.71 -19.32 6.83
CA GLU A 32 10.01 -18.77 5.51
C GLU A 32 8.72 -18.63 4.69
N GLU A 33 8.81 -18.02 3.52
CA GLU A 33 7.71 -17.96 2.55
C GLU A 33 8.14 -18.59 1.22
N LEU A 34 7.23 -19.31 0.58
CA LEU A 34 7.41 -19.91 -0.73
C LEU A 34 6.63 -19.10 -1.77
N HIS A 35 7.32 -18.61 -2.79
CA HIS A 35 6.73 -17.94 -3.93
C HIS A 35 6.57 -18.91 -5.11
N PHE A 36 5.33 -19.15 -5.51
CA PHE A 36 4.95 -20.00 -6.62
C PHE A 36 4.64 -19.17 -7.85
N VAL A 37 5.43 -19.36 -8.91
CA VAL A 37 5.19 -18.77 -10.24
C VAL A 37 4.65 -19.86 -11.15
N ALA A 38 3.39 -19.73 -11.57
CA ALA A 38 2.78 -20.67 -12.48
C ALA A 38 3.46 -20.60 -13.86
N MET A 39 3.86 -21.75 -14.38
CA MET A 39 4.54 -21.88 -15.66
C MET A 39 3.70 -22.71 -16.62
N HIS A 40 3.71 -22.34 -17.89
CA HIS A 40 3.16 -23.18 -18.95
C HIS A 40 4.07 -24.40 -19.16
N SER A 41 3.50 -25.59 -19.19
CA SER A 41 4.25 -26.80 -19.55
C SER A 41 4.76 -26.69 -20.99
N ARG A 42 6.01 -27.12 -21.23
CA ARG A 42 6.60 -27.19 -22.57
C ARG A 42 6.11 -28.39 -23.38
N SER A 43 5.45 -29.36 -22.74
CA SER A 43 4.97 -30.58 -23.39
C SER A 43 3.50 -30.45 -23.78
N ASN A 44 3.21 -30.60 -25.08
CA ASN A 44 1.86 -30.56 -25.65
C ASN A 44 1.00 -31.79 -25.29
N GLU A 45 1.59 -32.84 -24.70
CA GLU A 45 0.90 -34.13 -24.59
C GLU A 45 0.05 -34.24 -23.31
N ARG A 46 0.41 -33.52 -22.23
CA ARG A 46 -0.41 -33.39 -21.01
C ARG A 46 -0.09 -32.08 -20.28
N PRO A 47 -1.03 -31.13 -20.14
CA PRO A 47 -0.83 -29.95 -19.32
C PRO A 47 -0.91 -30.37 -17.84
N TYR A 48 0.24 -30.59 -17.22
CA TYR A 48 0.32 -30.70 -15.76
C TYR A 48 0.63 -29.31 -15.18
N PRO A 49 0.04 -28.95 -14.03
CA PRO A 49 0.31 -27.66 -13.39
C PRO A 49 1.76 -27.63 -12.92
N CYS A 50 2.54 -26.71 -13.50
CA CYS A 50 3.94 -26.50 -13.18
C CYS A 50 4.11 -25.19 -12.43
N PHE A 51 4.91 -25.21 -11.37
CA PHE A 51 5.33 -24.01 -10.67
C PHE A 51 6.85 -23.94 -10.58
N TRP A 52 7.41 -22.76 -10.80
CA TRP A 52 8.69 -22.43 -10.20
C TRP A 52 8.46 -21.98 -8.78
N VAL A 53 9.27 -22.51 -7.86
CA VAL A 53 9.12 -22.23 -6.43
C VAL A 53 10.41 -21.61 -5.93
N PHE A 54 10.30 -20.42 -5.34
CA PHE A 54 11.41 -19.71 -4.72
C PHE A 54 11.19 -19.65 -3.23
N ASN A 55 12.23 -19.89 -2.46
CA ASN A 55 12.25 -19.62 -1.04
C ASN A 55 12.59 -18.14 -0.83
N VAL A 56 11.78 -17.44 -0.04
CA VAL A 56 11.99 -16.04 0.31
C VAL A 56 11.91 -15.85 1.82
N ALA A 57 12.61 -14.82 2.31
CA ALA A 57 12.51 -14.42 3.70
C ALA A 57 11.06 -14.08 4.07
N ALA A 58 10.60 -14.56 5.22
CA ALA A 58 9.23 -14.31 5.66
C ALA A 58 8.94 -12.80 5.76
N GLY A 59 7.80 -12.40 5.21
CA GLY A 59 7.34 -11.02 5.22
C GLY A 59 7.93 -10.15 4.10
N LEU A 60 8.84 -10.67 3.26
CA LEU A 60 9.46 -9.90 2.18
C LEU A 60 8.40 -9.28 1.26
N TYR A 61 7.42 -10.06 0.80
CA TYR A 61 6.38 -9.54 -0.08
C TYR A 61 5.49 -8.51 0.63
N ASN A 62 5.17 -8.74 1.90
CA ASN A 62 4.41 -7.77 2.68
C ASN A 62 5.17 -6.44 2.80
N SER A 63 6.46 -6.49 3.12
CA SER A 63 7.34 -5.30 3.15
C SER A 63 7.45 -4.62 1.79
N CYS A 64 7.62 -5.38 0.70
CA CYS A 64 7.64 -4.84 -0.65
C CYS A 64 6.31 -4.18 -1.05
N LEU A 65 5.16 -4.76 -0.67
CA LEU A 65 3.85 -4.17 -0.92
C LEU A 65 3.67 -2.85 -0.17
N VAL A 66 4.17 -2.76 1.06
CA VAL A 66 4.19 -1.50 1.82
C VAL A 66 5.12 -0.48 1.15
N MET A 67 6.31 -0.89 0.69
CA MET A 67 7.26 0.00 0.02
C MET A 67 6.76 0.50 -1.34
N LEU A 68 6.08 -0.36 -2.10
CA LEU A 68 5.48 -0.05 -3.40
C LEU A 68 4.10 0.61 -3.26
N ASN A 69 3.70 0.99 -2.05
CA ASN A 69 2.43 1.63 -1.83
C ASN A 69 2.40 2.99 -2.56
N LEU A 70 1.65 3.04 -3.66
CA LEU A 70 1.54 4.21 -4.54
C LEU A 70 0.69 5.33 -3.95
N ARG A 71 0.58 5.43 -2.62
CA ARG A 71 -0.08 6.57 -1.97
C ARG A 71 0.74 7.82 -2.25
N CYS A 72 0.02 8.92 -2.30
CA CYS A 72 0.51 10.22 -2.67
C CYS A 72 0.65 11.15 -1.46
N LEU A 73 0.38 10.67 -0.24
CA LEU A 73 0.77 11.36 0.99
C LEU A 73 2.30 11.33 1.08
N GLY A 74 2.92 12.51 1.20
CA GLY A 74 4.37 12.63 1.28
C GLY A 74 4.95 11.73 2.38
N ILE A 75 6.06 11.07 2.09
CA ILE A 75 6.76 10.22 3.05
C ILE A 75 7.72 11.12 3.83
N VAL A 76 7.48 11.24 5.14
CA VAL A 76 8.44 11.86 6.06
C VAL A 76 9.27 10.74 6.66
N PHE A 77 10.53 10.63 6.25
CA PHE A 77 11.50 9.79 6.96
C PHE A 77 11.98 10.55 8.19
N ASP A 78 11.94 9.89 9.34
CA ASP A 78 12.66 10.33 10.54
C ASP A 78 14.13 9.90 10.40
N LEU A 79 14.79 10.44 9.38
CA LEU A 79 16.24 10.41 9.24
C LEU A 79 16.66 11.86 9.38
N ASP A 80 17.21 12.18 10.55
CA ASP A 80 17.83 13.45 10.94
C ASP A 80 17.70 14.58 9.91
N GLU A 81 16.79 15.51 10.20
CA GLU A 81 16.63 16.81 9.51
C GLU A 81 16.22 16.76 8.02
N THR A 82 15.93 15.59 7.45
CA THR A 82 15.66 15.49 6.00
C THR A 82 14.19 15.19 5.69
N LEU A 83 13.42 16.24 5.43
CA LEU A 83 12.12 16.14 4.77
C LEU A 83 12.35 15.82 3.28
N ILE A 84 12.18 14.55 2.87
CA ILE A 84 12.50 14.12 1.50
C ILE A 84 11.44 14.63 0.50
N VAL A 85 10.14 14.58 0.82
CA VAL A 85 9.07 15.18 0.01
C VAL A 85 7.84 15.51 0.87
N ALA A 86 7.35 16.75 0.84
CA ALA A 86 6.01 17.08 1.34
C ALA A 86 5.11 17.55 0.20
N ASN A 87 3.95 16.91 0.08
CA ASN A 87 2.89 17.40 -0.80
C ASN A 87 2.03 18.42 -0.04
N THR A 88 1.90 19.61 -0.61
CA THR A 88 0.92 20.61 -0.19
C THR A 88 -0.44 20.31 -0.82
N MET A 89 -1.53 20.84 -0.25
CA MET A 89 -2.87 20.73 -0.88
C MET A 89 -2.88 21.21 -2.34
N ARG A 90 -2.13 22.28 -2.64
CA ARG A 90 -1.94 22.77 -4.01
C ARG A 90 -1.24 21.75 -4.90
N SER A 91 -0.16 21.12 -4.43
CA SER A 91 0.54 20.10 -5.22
C SER A 91 -0.34 18.88 -5.55
N PHE A 92 -1.28 18.50 -4.67
CA PHE A 92 -2.30 17.50 -4.98
C PHE A 92 -3.23 17.96 -6.11
N GLU A 93 -3.72 19.20 -6.03
CA GLU A 93 -4.62 19.80 -7.04
C GLU A 93 -3.95 19.89 -8.41
N ASP A 94 -2.75 20.45 -8.47
CA ASP A 94 -1.97 20.60 -9.70
C ASP A 94 -1.72 19.24 -10.36
N ARG A 95 -1.42 18.21 -9.56
CA ARG A 95 -1.16 16.87 -10.06
C ARG A 95 -2.42 16.18 -10.58
N ILE A 96 -3.55 16.33 -9.88
CA ILE A 96 -4.85 15.83 -10.35
C ILE A 96 -5.21 16.48 -11.69
N GLU A 97 -5.07 17.80 -11.81
CA GLU A 97 -5.38 18.53 -13.05
C GLU A 97 -4.46 18.09 -14.21
N ALA A 98 -3.16 17.92 -13.96
CA ALA A 98 -2.23 17.45 -14.96
C ALA A 98 -2.58 16.04 -15.47
N LEU A 99 -2.98 15.13 -14.57
CA LEU A 99 -3.42 13.77 -14.93
C LEU A 99 -4.74 13.79 -15.71
N GLN A 100 -5.69 14.65 -15.31
CA GLN A 100 -6.95 14.82 -16.04
C GLN A 100 -6.72 15.32 -17.47
N ARG A 101 -5.84 16.31 -17.66
CA ARG A 101 -5.45 16.77 -19.00
C ARG A 101 -4.80 15.67 -19.83
N LYS A 102 -3.97 14.82 -19.21
CA LYS A 102 -3.31 13.69 -19.88
C LYS A 102 -4.31 12.65 -20.39
N ILE A 103 -5.39 12.39 -19.64
CA ILE A 103 -6.47 11.49 -20.09
C ILE A 103 -7.11 11.99 -21.38
N SER A 104 -7.33 13.30 -21.51
CA SER A 104 -7.98 13.89 -22.68
C SER A 104 -7.23 13.64 -23.99
N THR A 105 -5.95 13.29 -23.93
CA THR A 105 -5.09 13.00 -25.10
C THR A 105 -4.66 11.54 -25.22
N GLU A 106 -5.02 10.69 -24.26
CA GLU A 106 -4.65 9.27 -24.24
C GLU A 106 -5.71 8.42 -24.94
N LEU A 107 -5.29 7.45 -25.75
CA LEU A 107 -6.19 6.62 -26.55
C LEU A 107 -6.19 5.15 -26.10
N ASP A 108 -5.14 4.70 -25.42
CA ASP A 108 -5.05 3.32 -24.94
C ASP A 108 -5.92 3.13 -23.68
N PRO A 109 -6.95 2.26 -23.72
CA PRO A 109 -7.84 2.01 -22.59
C PRO A 109 -7.13 1.53 -21.34
N GLN A 110 -6.03 0.76 -21.47
CA GLN A 110 -5.29 0.27 -20.31
C GLN A 110 -4.55 1.42 -19.61
N ARG A 111 -3.93 2.32 -20.39
CA ARG A 111 -3.26 3.51 -19.86
C ARG A 111 -4.26 4.49 -19.25
N ILE A 112 -5.42 4.69 -19.87
CA ILE A 112 -6.50 5.51 -19.30
C ILE A 112 -6.93 4.96 -17.93
N SER A 113 -7.17 3.65 -17.82
CA SER A 113 -7.51 2.99 -16.55
C SER A 113 -6.43 3.20 -15.49
N GLY A 114 -5.15 3.07 -15.89
CA GLY A 114 -4.01 3.37 -15.03
C GLY A 114 -4.02 4.81 -14.51
N ILE A 115 -4.22 5.80 -15.37
CA ILE A 115 -4.26 7.22 -14.99
C ILE A 115 -5.47 7.52 -14.10
N LEU A 116 -6.65 6.96 -14.41
CA LEU A 116 -7.85 7.11 -13.57
C LEU A 116 -7.62 6.54 -12.16
N SER A 117 -6.94 5.39 -12.05
CA SER A 117 -6.56 4.82 -10.76
C SER A 117 -5.61 5.75 -9.99
N GLU A 118 -4.70 6.43 -10.67
CA GLU A 118 -3.78 7.40 -10.08
C GLU A 118 -4.53 8.63 -9.58
N ILE A 119 -5.41 9.22 -10.38
CA ILE A 119 -6.26 10.35 -9.98
C ILE A 119 -7.06 10.02 -8.73
N LYS A 120 -7.69 8.83 -8.71
CA LYS A 120 -8.46 8.38 -7.54
C LYS A 120 -7.58 8.30 -6.29
N ARG A 121 -6.35 7.77 -6.39
CA ARG A 121 -5.41 7.73 -5.26
C ARG A 121 -5.10 9.14 -4.75
N TYR A 122 -4.77 10.09 -5.63
CA TYR A 122 -4.52 11.49 -5.24
C TYR A 122 -5.74 12.13 -4.57
N GLN A 123 -6.95 11.89 -5.07
CA GLN A 123 -8.18 12.41 -4.48
C GLN A 123 -8.45 11.83 -3.09
N ASP A 124 -8.31 10.51 -2.94
CA ASP A 124 -8.50 9.82 -1.66
C ASP A 124 -7.50 10.33 -0.62
N ASP A 125 -6.21 10.46 -0.99
CA ASP A 125 -5.17 11.00 -0.12
C ASP A 125 -5.41 12.46 0.26
N LYS A 126 -5.75 13.31 -0.73
CA LYS A 126 -6.12 14.71 -0.49
C LYS A 126 -7.27 14.82 0.51
N ASN A 127 -8.30 13.99 0.35
CA ASN A 127 -9.47 14.00 1.22
C ASN A 127 -9.14 13.57 2.66
N ILE A 128 -8.28 12.56 2.83
CA ILE A 128 -7.79 12.14 4.16
C ILE A 128 -7.00 13.27 4.82
N LEU A 129 -6.06 13.89 4.08
CA LEU A 129 -5.26 15.00 4.59
C LEU A 129 -6.14 16.19 4.98
N LYS A 130 -7.12 16.54 4.15
CA LYS A 130 -8.07 17.62 4.41
C LYS A 130 -8.86 17.39 5.70
N GLN A 131 -9.44 16.19 5.87
CA GLN A 131 -10.20 15.85 7.08
C GLN A 131 -9.35 16.02 8.34
N TYR A 132 -8.11 15.53 8.30
CA TYR A 132 -7.19 15.63 9.44
C TYR A 132 -6.81 17.08 9.75
N VAL A 133 -6.43 17.87 8.73
CA VAL A 133 -6.05 19.28 8.91
C VAL A 133 -7.21 20.11 9.47
N GLU A 134 -8.43 19.85 8.99
CA GLU A 134 -9.61 20.65 9.36
C GLU A 134 -10.25 20.21 10.69
N ASN A 135 -10.19 18.93 11.05
CA ASN A 135 -11.01 18.38 12.14
C ASN A 135 -10.25 17.53 13.17
N ASP A 136 -8.93 17.34 13.02
CA ASP A 136 -8.14 16.40 13.83
C ASP A 136 -8.74 14.98 13.88
N GLN A 137 -9.42 14.58 12.80
CA GLN A 137 -10.03 13.26 12.66
C GLN A 137 -10.09 12.85 11.19
N VAL A 138 -10.24 11.55 10.94
CA VAL A 138 -10.44 10.98 9.61
C VAL A 138 -11.59 9.99 9.67
N VAL A 139 -12.41 9.95 8.63
CA VAL A 139 -13.44 8.92 8.44
C VAL A 139 -12.88 7.80 7.57
N GLU A 140 -12.82 6.58 8.12
CA GLU A 140 -12.38 5.38 7.43
C GLU A 140 -13.43 4.28 7.59
N ASN A 141 -13.90 3.72 6.46
CA ASN A 141 -14.93 2.67 6.43
C ASN A 141 -16.18 3.03 7.27
N GLY A 142 -16.58 4.31 7.25
CA GLY A 142 -17.72 4.85 8.00
C GLY A 142 -17.45 5.10 9.48
N LYS A 143 -16.25 4.80 10.00
CA LYS A 143 -15.85 5.05 11.39
C LYS A 143 -15.04 6.33 11.49
N VAL A 144 -15.34 7.14 12.50
CA VAL A 144 -14.57 8.35 12.83
C VAL A 144 -13.38 7.93 13.70
N ILE A 145 -12.17 8.20 13.20
CA ILE A 145 -10.92 7.98 13.91
C ILE A 145 -10.39 9.35 14.32
N LYS A 146 -10.35 9.60 15.63
CA LYS A 146 -9.84 10.86 16.19
C LYS A 146 -8.35 10.77 16.48
N THR A 147 -7.70 11.92 16.45
CA THR A 147 -6.31 12.08 16.88
C THR A 147 -6.10 11.58 18.30
N GLN A 148 -5.02 10.85 18.50
CA GLN A 148 -4.54 10.41 19.80
C GLN A 148 -3.23 11.13 20.13
N LEU A 149 -3.02 11.46 21.40
CA LEU A 149 -1.75 12.00 21.85
C LEU A 149 -0.78 10.87 22.16
N GLU A 150 0.38 10.91 21.52
CA GLU A 150 1.48 9.99 21.76
C GLU A 150 2.62 10.71 22.44
N LEU A 151 3.08 10.17 23.57
CA LEU A 151 4.26 10.64 24.26
C LEU A 151 5.51 10.17 23.52
N VAL A 152 6.28 11.12 23.01
CA VAL A 152 7.63 10.90 22.49
C VAL A 152 8.62 11.19 23.62
N PRO A 153 9.40 10.19 24.07
CA PRO A 153 10.40 10.40 25.11
C PRO A 153 11.45 11.44 24.70
N ALA A 154 12.07 12.08 25.68
CA ALA A 154 13.23 12.93 25.45
C ALA A 154 14.39 12.08 24.89
N LEU A 155 15.01 12.56 23.80
CA LEU A 155 16.17 11.90 23.18
C LEU A 155 17.47 12.07 23.99
N SER A 156 17.50 13.04 24.92
CA SER A 156 18.60 13.27 25.88
C SER A 156 18.13 14.12 27.06
N ASP A 157 18.93 14.21 28.12
CA ASP A 157 18.59 14.89 29.38
C ASP A 157 18.21 16.37 29.24
N ASN A 158 18.62 17.01 28.13
CA ASN A 158 18.29 18.41 27.84
C ASN A 158 17.02 18.60 26.99
N HIS A 159 16.40 17.52 26.52
CA HIS A 159 15.15 17.59 25.76
C HIS A 159 13.95 17.31 26.67
N GLN A 160 12.84 18.01 26.43
CA GLN A 160 11.58 17.70 27.10
C GLN A 160 10.81 16.65 26.29
N PRO A 161 10.09 15.72 26.96
CA PRO A 161 9.15 14.84 26.27
C PRO A 161 8.10 15.66 25.52
N VAL A 162 7.68 15.18 24.35
CA VAL A 162 6.71 15.87 23.49
C VAL A 162 5.48 15.00 23.28
N PHE A 163 4.30 15.57 23.45
CA PHE A 163 3.05 14.93 23.04
C PHE A 163 2.77 15.29 21.60
N ARG A 164 2.73 14.31 20.70
CA ARG A 164 2.37 14.54 19.29
C ARG A 164 0.95 14.04 18.99
N PRO A 165 0.15 14.82 18.24
CA PRO A 165 -1.12 14.34 17.71
C PRO A 165 -0.86 13.31 16.62
N LEU A 166 -1.53 12.15 16.70
CA LEU A 166 -1.31 11.07 15.77
C LEU A 166 -2.60 10.28 15.42
N ILE A 167 -2.78 9.99 14.13
CA ILE A 167 -3.76 9.02 13.63
C ILE A 167 -3.02 7.94 12.84
N ARG A 168 -3.25 6.66 13.19
CA ARG A 168 -2.73 5.50 12.44
C ARG A 168 -3.86 4.83 11.67
N LEU A 169 -3.76 4.85 10.35
CA LEU A 169 -4.64 4.09 9.45
C LEU A 169 -3.87 2.86 8.98
N GLN A 170 -3.91 1.79 9.78
CA GLN A 170 -3.10 0.58 9.55
C GLN A 170 -3.41 -0.07 8.20
N GLU A 171 -4.69 -0.19 7.85
CA GLU A 171 -5.12 -0.78 6.57
C GLU A 171 -4.59 -0.02 5.34
N LYS A 172 -4.32 1.28 5.49
CA LYS A 172 -3.79 2.14 4.42
C LYS A 172 -2.28 2.39 4.50
N ASN A 173 -1.62 1.89 5.55
CA ASN A 173 -0.22 2.22 5.88
C ASN A 173 0.03 3.73 5.97
N ILE A 174 -0.87 4.48 6.62
CA ILE A 174 -0.76 5.93 6.78
C ILE A 174 -0.59 6.27 8.26
N ILE A 175 0.36 7.17 8.55
CA ILE A 175 0.47 7.86 9.84
C ILE A 175 0.31 9.35 9.57
N LEU A 176 -0.67 9.98 10.21
CA LEU A 176 -0.86 11.42 10.18
C LEU A 176 -0.35 11.99 11.50
N THR A 177 0.53 12.97 11.41
CA THR A 177 1.07 13.74 12.55
C THR A 177 1.28 15.18 12.10
N ARG A 178 1.50 16.08 13.06
CA ARG A 178 1.85 17.48 12.77
C ARG A 178 3.35 17.70 12.96
N ILE A 179 3.95 18.53 12.10
CA ILE A 179 5.34 18.99 12.25
C ILE A 179 5.47 19.82 13.54
N ASN A 180 4.51 20.73 13.78
CA ASN A 180 4.37 21.41 15.06
C ASN A 180 3.26 20.71 15.88
N PRO A 181 3.60 19.93 16.92
CA PRO A 181 2.64 19.15 17.68
C PRO A 181 1.70 19.98 18.57
N GLN A 182 2.02 21.25 18.84
CA GLN A 182 1.24 22.11 19.73
C GLN A 182 0.02 22.76 19.04
N VAL A 183 -0.02 22.77 17.71
CA VAL A 183 -1.15 23.33 16.96
C VAL A 183 -2.21 22.25 16.82
N CYS A 184 -3.42 22.45 17.32
CA CYS A 184 -4.59 21.59 17.05
C CYS A 184 -5.61 22.34 16.17
N ALA A 185 -6.51 21.64 15.49
CA ALA A 185 -7.66 22.25 14.82
C ALA A 185 -8.62 22.78 15.89
N SER A 186 -9.10 24.02 15.70
CA SER A 186 -10.00 24.74 16.62
C SER A 186 -11.46 24.45 16.33
#